data_AF-A0A9Y1FNY4-F1
#
_entry.id   AF-A0A9Y1FNY4-F1
#
_cell.length_a   1.000
_cell.length_b   1.000
_cell.length_c   1.000
_cell.angle_alpha   90.00
_cell.angle_beta   90.00
_cell.angle_gamma   90.00
#
_symmetry.space_group_name_H-M   'P 1'
#
loop_
_entity.id
_entity.type
_entity.pdbx_description
1 polymer ?
#
loop_
_entity_poly.entity_id
_entity_poly.type
_entity_poly.pdbx_seq_one_letter_code
_entity_poly.pdbx_strand_id
1 'polypeptide(L)'
;MSEDISQIIELPSENEERAKFCATVFGRFYENVILAWLKEKYGEDNVWGKDIRRGTYDGKRIAIDYIIKKENNGKYEGILAEAKCWPAYNNGSLKILENDDKKLKRIKNGSLHKFLSEDFLKKYEIDDEKFGKLKFTKRMIIWWDYKKNDKETIKHKLNIDYLVSIKKDILQNKSEKIKIVVEKYKKWSEDLFRSLL
;
A
#
# COMPACT_ATOMS: atom_id res chain seq x y z
N MET A 1 4.47 24.43 46.27
CA MET A 1 4.19 24.39 44.82
C MET A 1 4.37 22.96 44.36
N SER A 2 3.30 22.18 44.35
CA SER A 2 3.26 20.84 43.76
C SER A 2 2.47 20.97 42.46
N GLU A 3 3.14 20.88 41.32
CA GLU A 3 2.47 20.75 40.03
C GLU A 3 1.81 19.37 39.99
N ASP A 4 0.48 19.39 39.89
CA ASP A 4 -0.37 18.22 39.77
C ASP A 4 -0.17 17.63 38.37
N ILE A 5 0.64 16.56 38.29
CA ILE A 5 0.84 15.77 37.09
C ILE A 5 -0.34 14.81 36.95
N SER A 6 -1.50 15.37 36.61
CA SER A 6 -2.67 14.62 36.17
C SER A 6 -2.99 15.03 34.73
N GLN A 7 -2.04 14.78 33.82
CA GLN A 7 -2.41 14.55 32.44
C GLN A 7 -3.28 13.29 32.43
N ILE A 8 -4.60 13.49 32.43
CA ILE A 8 -5.57 12.43 32.21
C ILE A 8 -5.22 11.81 30.86
N ILE A 9 -4.58 10.65 30.88
CA ILE A 9 -4.41 9.83 29.69
C ILE A 9 -5.80 9.29 29.39
N GLU A 10 -6.53 9.98 28.51
CA GLU A 10 -7.76 9.42 27.94
C GLU A 10 -7.39 8.14 27.20
N LEU A 11 -7.79 7.01 27.77
CA LEU A 11 -7.65 5.73 27.12
C LEU A 11 -8.58 5.69 25.90
N PRO A 12 -8.11 5.14 24.76
CA PRO A 12 -8.95 5.01 23.58
C PRO A 12 -10.19 4.16 23.90
N SER A 13 -11.31 4.48 23.26
CA SER A 13 -12.53 3.69 23.42
C SER A 13 -12.33 2.26 22.88
N GLU A 14 -13.07 1.28 23.42
CA GLU A 14 -13.03 -0.13 22.96
C GLU A 14 -13.22 -0.24 21.43
N ASN A 15 -14.04 0.62 20.84
CA ASN A 15 -14.24 0.69 19.40
C ASN A 15 -13.00 1.15 18.63
N GLU A 16 -12.22 2.07 19.18
CA GLU A 16 -10.95 2.54 18.59
C GLU A 16 -9.86 1.48 18.72
N GLU A 17 -9.79 0.81 19.87
CA GLU A 17 -8.86 -0.31 20.07
C GLU A 17 -9.16 -1.46 19.11
N ARG A 18 -10.44 -1.84 18.98
CA ARG A 18 -10.88 -2.84 18.00
C ARG A 18 -10.54 -2.43 16.57
N ALA A 19 -10.78 -1.16 16.21
CA ALA A 19 -10.47 -0.66 14.88
C ALA A 19 -8.96 -0.71 14.59
N LYS A 20 -8.12 -0.32 15.56
CA LYS A 20 -6.65 -0.41 15.47
C LYS A 20 -6.18 -1.86 15.35
N PHE A 21 -6.73 -2.77 16.15
CA PHE A 21 -6.44 -4.19 16.06
C PHE A 21 -6.76 -4.74 14.68
N CYS A 22 -7.99 -4.53 14.20
CA CYS A 22 -8.41 -4.95 12.86
C CYS A 22 -7.51 -4.33 11.78
N ALA A 23 -7.22 -3.04 11.87
CA ALA A 23 -6.32 -2.33 10.96
C ALA A 23 -4.95 -3.02 10.83
N THR A 24 -4.34 -3.37 11.96
CA THR A 24 -3.04 -4.05 12.00
C THR A 24 -3.10 -5.43 11.37
N VAL A 25 -4.07 -6.26 11.76
CA VAL A 25 -4.22 -7.63 11.26
C VAL A 25 -4.52 -7.65 9.77
N PHE A 26 -5.53 -6.89 9.34
CA PHE A 26 -5.91 -6.81 7.93
C PHE A 26 -4.83 -6.15 7.07
N GLY A 27 -4.11 -5.16 7.60
CA GLY A 27 -2.98 -4.54 6.91
C GLY A 27 -1.94 -5.57 6.48
N ARG A 28 -1.48 -6.41 7.42
CA ARG A 28 -0.50 -7.48 7.14
C ARG A 28 -1.01 -8.54 6.18
N PHE A 29 -2.28 -8.92 6.32
CA PHE A 29 -2.95 -9.82 5.40
C PHE A 29 -2.95 -9.25 3.97
N TYR A 30 -3.42 -8.02 3.79
CA TYR A 30 -3.52 -7.41 2.47
C TYR A 30 -2.17 -7.20 1.80
N GLU A 31 -1.12 -6.85 2.56
CA GLU A 31 0.22 -6.78 1.98
C GLU A 31 0.63 -8.11 1.32
N ASN A 32 0.28 -9.26 1.92
CA ASN A 32 0.61 -10.59 1.39
C ASN A 32 -0.24 -10.94 0.16
N VAL A 33 -1.52 -10.59 0.20
CA VAL A 33 -2.42 -10.74 -0.95
C VAL A 33 -1.94 -9.92 -2.14
N ILE A 34 -1.56 -8.66 -1.91
CA ILE A 34 -1.03 -7.76 -2.95
C ILE A 34 0.28 -8.31 -3.50
N LEU A 35 1.20 -8.77 -2.64
CA LEU A 35 2.47 -9.34 -3.10
C LEU A 35 2.24 -10.58 -3.99
N ALA A 36 1.34 -11.48 -3.59
CA ALA A 36 0.99 -12.66 -4.38
C ALA A 36 0.44 -12.27 -5.75
N TRP A 37 -0.48 -11.30 -5.78
CA TRP A 37 -1.05 -10.79 -7.03
C TRP A 37 0.00 -10.12 -7.93
N LEU A 38 0.89 -9.29 -7.37
CA LEU A 38 1.96 -8.66 -8.12
C LEU A 38 2.89 -9.71 -8.74
N LYS A 39 3.31 -10.71 -7.96
CA LYS A 39 4.18 -11.78 -8.43
C LYS A 39 3.52 -12.64 -9.51
N GLU A 40 2.22 -12.89 -9.40
CA GLU A 40 1.47 -13.58 -10.46
C GLU A 40 1.42 -12.75 -11.75
N LYS A 41 1.18 -11.45 -11.62
CA LYS A 41 0.99 -10.55 -12.77
C LYS A 41 2.27 -10.18 -13.49
N TYR A 42 3.37 -10.01 -12.75
CA TYR A 42 4.63 -9.47 -13.28
C TYR A 42 5.78 -10.49 -13.25
N GLY A 43 5.60 -11.65 -12.61
CA GLY A 43 6.65 -12.65 -12.41
C GLY A 43 7.32 -12.54 -11.05
N GLU A 44 7.76 -13.67 -10.48
CA GLU A 44 8.29 -13.71 -9.11
C GLU A 44 9.58 -12.92 -8.92
N ASP A 45 10.47 -12.97 -9.92
CA ASP A 45 11.77 -12.28 -9.89
C ASP A 45 11.67 -10.79 -10.21
N ASN A 46 10.52 -10.35 -10.71
CA ASN A 46 10.26 -8.98 -11.12
C ASN A 46 9.63 -8.13 -10.02
N VAL A 47 9.20 -8.72 -8.91
CA VAL A 47 8.54 -7.99 -7.83
C VAL A 47 9.40 -8.01 -6.59
N TRP A 48 9.75 -6.82 -6.14
CA TRP A 48 10.62 -6.64 -5.00
C TRP A 48 9.80 -6.39 -3.73
N GLY A 49 9.77 -7.43 -2.89
CA GLY A 49 9.47 -7.37 -1.46
C GLY A 49 8.21 -6.65 -1.00
N LYS A 50 8.11 -6.46 0.31
CA LYS A 50 7.17 -5.56 0.99
C LYS A 50 8.00 -4.54 1.74
N ASP A 51 7.53 -3.30 1.83
CA ASP A 51 8.09 -2.27 2.72
C ASP A 51 9.59 -2.08 2.48
N ILE A 52 9.93 -1.61 1.28
CA ILE A 52 11.30 -1.40 0.85
C ILE A 52 11.84 -0.13 1.50
N ARG A 53 12.50 -0.29 2.64
CA ARG A 53 13.05 0.81 3.46
C ARG A 53 14.44 1.30 3.03
N ARG A 54 14.98 0.74 1.96
CA ARG A 54 16.33 1.06 1.45
C ARG A 54 16.34 2.25 0.49
N GLY A 55 15.17 2.66 0.00
CA GLY A 55 15.05 3.78 -0.92
C GLY A 55 15.41 5.13 -0.29
N THR A 56 15.94 6.02 -1.10
CA THR A 56 16.19 7.41 -0.75
C THR A 56 15.49 8.34 -1.72
N TYR A 57 14.98 9.46 -1.22
CA TYR A 57 14.46 10.57 -2.01
C TYR A 57 15.05 11.84 -1.42
N ASP A 58 15.82 12.57 -2.24
CA ASP A 58 16.50 13.80 -1.84
C ASP A 58 17.41 13.60 -0.61
N GLY A 59 18.19 12.51 -0.64
CA GLY A 59 19.09 12.11 0.45
C GLY A 59 18.41 11.58 1.72
N LYS A 60 17.07 11.57 1.78
CA LYS A 60 16.30 11.09 2.94
C LYS A 60 15.75 9.71 2.68
N ARG A 61 15.84 8.82 3.67
CA ARG A 61 15.22 7.48 3.60
C ARG A 61 13.71 7.63 3.42
N ILE A 62 13.18 6.91 2.45
CA ILE A 62 11.73 6.78 2.23
C ILE A 62 11.42 5.33 1.88
N ALA A 63 10.40 4.79 2.54
CA ALA A 63 9.91 3.47 2.23
C ALA A 63 8.96 3.53 1.04
N ILE A 64 9.02 2.51 0.19
CA ILE A 64 8.02 2.23 -0.84
C ILE A 64 7.50 0.82 -0.63
N ASP A 65 6.19 0.63 -0.69
CA ASP A 65 5.59 -0.67 -0.39
C ASP A 65 6.08 -1.77 -1.36
N TYR A 66 6.15 -1.49 -2.67
CA TYR A 66 6.63 -2.45 -3.68
C TYR A 66 7.39 -1.76 -4.83
N ILE A 67 8.38 -2.46 -5.38
CA ILE A 67 9.03 -2.11 -6.65
C ILE A 67 8.80 -3.24 -7.64
N ILE A 68 8.41 -2.89 -8.87
CA ILE A 68 8.18 -3.87 -9.94
C ILE A 68 9.14 -3.54 -11.09
N LYS A 69 9.96 -4.51 -11.48
CA LYS A 69 10.80 -4.48 -12.67
C LYS A 69 9.96 -4.97 -13.85
N LYS A 70 9.85 -4.16 -14.89
CA LYS A 70 9.11 -4.50 -16.10
C LYS A 70 10.01 -4.34 -17.32
N GLU A 71 10.03 -5.34 -18.19
CA GLU A 71 10.69 -5.22 -19.48
C GLU A 71 9.79 -4.49 -20.48
N ASN A 72 10.37 -3.53 -21.20
CA ASN A 72 9.73 -2.76 -22.24
C ASN A 72 10.74 -2.54 -23.37
N ASN A 73 10.49 -3.17 -24.52
CA ASN A 73 11.36 -3.10 -25.71
C ASN A 73 12.84 -3.42 -25.40
N GLY A 74 13.11 -4.50 -24.66
CA GLY A 74 14.47 -4.93 -24.30
C GLY A 74 15.16 -4.07 -23.24
N LYS A 75 14.44 -3.12 -22.61
CA LYS A 75 14.93 -2.31 -21.49
C LYS A 75 14.09 -2.55 -20.25
N TYR A 76 14.73 -2.66 -19.09
CA TYR A 76 14.03 -2.77 -17.82
C TYR A 76 13.71 -1.39 -17.25
N GLU A 77 12.45 -1.18 -16.88
CA GLU A 77 11.96 -0.01 -16.16
C GLU A 77 11.35 -0.39 -14.82
N GLY A 78 11.43 0.52 -13.85
CA GLY A 78 10.87 0.35 -12.52
C GLY A 78 9.51 1.03 -12.36
N ILE A 79 8.54 0.31 -11.80
CA ILE A 79 7.27 0.85 -11.31
C ILE A 79 7.34 0.90 -9.79
N LEU A 80 7.14 2.08 -9.20
CA LEU A 80 7.01 2.23 -7.76
C LEU A 80 5.54 2.10 -7.38
N ALA A 81 5.23 1.28 -6.38
CA ALA A 81 3.86 1.07 -5.93
C ALA A 81 3.68 1.37 -4.44
N GLU A 82 2.67 2.18 -4.14
CA GLU A 82 2.19 2.46 -2.79
C GLU A 82 0.82 1.83 -2.58
N ALA A 83 0.66 1.08 -1.49
CA ALA A 83 -0.56 0.40 -1.11
C ALA A 83 -1.20 1.06 0.12
N LYS A 84 -2.51 1.34 0.02
CA LYS A 84 -3.33 1.79 1.15
C LYS A 84 -4.57 0.92 1.24
N CYS A 85 -4.67 0.17 2.34
CA CYS A 85 -5.73 -0.80 2.59
C CYS A 85 -6.67 -0.34 3.73
N TRP A 86 -7.96 -0.60 3.56
CA TRP A 86 -8.89 -0.52 4.68
C TRP A 86 -8.76 -1.80 5.54
N PRO A 87 -8.85 -1.77 6.88
CA PRO A 87 -9.15 -0.64 7.77
C PRO A 87 -7.94 0.20 8.20
N ALA A 88 -6.73 -0.15 7.76
CA ALA A 88 -5.49 0.46 8.25
C ALA A 88 -5.39 1.99 8.05
N TYR A 89 -6.09 2.56 7.07
CA TYR A 89 -5.97 3.97 6.72
C TYR A 89 -7.27 4.77 6.88
N ASN A 90 -7.14 5.94 7.53
CA ASN A 90 -8.15 7.00 7.63
C ASN A 90 -9.53 6.58 8.20
N ASN A 91 -9.59 5.59 9.11
CA ASN A 91 -10.83 5.08 9.71
C ASN A 91 -11.93 4.75 8.68
N GLY A 92 -11.55 4.40 7.45
CA GLY A 92 -12.50 4.14 6.35
C GLY A 92 -13.08 5.34 5.62
N SER A 93 -12.80 6.58 6.04
CA SER A 93 -13.27 7.79 5.34
C SER A 93 -12.78 7.88 3.89
N LEU A 94 -11.64 7.25 3.58
CA LEU A 94 -11.07 7.16 2.23
C LEU A 94 -11.06 5.71 1.72
N LYS A 95 -11.98 4.86 2.17
CA LYS A 95 -12.06 3.46 1.71
C LYS A 95 -12.27 3.34 0.20
N ILE A 96 -13.05 4.25 -0.38
CA ILE A 96 -13.32 4.31 -1.82
C ILE A 96 -12.71 5.61 -2.35
N LEU A 97 -11.82 5.50 -3.34
CA LEU A 97 -11.35 6.65 -4.10
C LEU A 97 -12.40 7.09 -5.11
N GLU A 98 -12.67 8.38 -5.12
CA GLU A 98 -13.67 9.03 -5.95
C GLU A 98 -13.06 10.31 -6.51
N ASN A 99 -13.60 10.80 -7.63
CA ASN A 99 -13.21 12.07 -8.21
C ASN A 99 -13.76 13.26 -7.41
N ASP A 100 -13.28 13.40 -6.17
CA ASP A 100 -13.60 14.49 -5.25
C ASP A 100 -12.34 15.29 -4.93
N ASP A 101 -12.33 16.57 -5.26
CA ASP A 101 -11.13 17.41 -5.13
C ASP A 101 -10.66 17.55 -3.68
N LYS A 102 -11.58 17.59 -2.71
CA LYS A 102 -11.21 17.70 -1.29
C LYS A 102 -10.54 16.41 -0.82
N LYS A 103 -11.09 15.24 -1.17
CA LYS A 103 -10.51 13.93 -0.83
C LYS A 103 -9.16 13.73 -1.51
N LEU A 104 -9.05 14.04 -2.80
CA LEU A 104 -7.80 13.90 -3.55
C LEU A 104 -6.72 14.87 -3.04
N LYS A 105 -7.07 16.12 -2.70
CA LYS A 105 -6.15 17.07 -2.07
C LYS A 105 -5.67 16.56 -0.70
N ARG A 106 -6.56 15.99 0.12
CA ARG A 106 -6.20 15.35 1.39
C ARG A 106 -5.19 14.22 1.20
N ILE A 107 -5.33 13.41 0.14
CA ILE A 107 -4.37 12.34 -0.18
C ILE A 107 -3.01 12.91 -0.59
N LYS A 108 -3.01 13.90 -1.49
CA LYS A 108 -1.80 14.60 -1.95
C LYS A 108 -1.04 15.31 -0.85
N ASN A 109 -1.73 15.76 0.19
CA ASN A 109 -1.10 16.47 1.31
C ASN A 109 -0.88 15.56 2.52
N GLY A 110 -1.29 14.29 2.44
CA GLY A 110 -1.17 13.31 3.51
C GLY A 110 0.05 12.40 3.34
N SER A 111 -0.12 11.13 3.72
CA SER A 111 0.96 10.12 3.70
C SER A 111 1.58 9.88 2.33
N LEU A 112 0.88 10.21 1.24
CA LEU A 112 1.36 10.02 -0.13
C LEU A 112 2.02 11.27 -0.73
N HIS A 113 2.18 12.35 0.03
CA HIS A 113 2.65 13.63 -0.50
C HIS A 113 3.97 13.54 -1.28
N LYS A 114 4.98 12.90 -0.69
CA LYS A 114 6.28 12.73 -1.34
C LYS A 114 6.19 11.82 -2.56
N PHE A 115 5.53 10.67 -2.42
CA PHE A 115 5.37 9.71 -3.53
C PHE A 115 4.70 10.34 -4.76
N LEU A 116 3.75 11.24 -4.53
CA LEU A 116 3.01 11.95 -5.56
C LEU A 116 3.68 13.25 -6.04
N SER A 117 4.84 13.63 -5.52
CA SER A 117 5.57 14.80 -6.01
C SER A 117 6.04 14.56 -7.44
N GLU A 118 6.03 15.60 -8.28
CA GLU A 118 6.36 15.47 -9.71
C GLU A 118 7.76 14.91 -9.95
N ASP A 119 8.71 15.32 -9.10
CA ASP A 119 10.11 14.93 -9.16
C ASP A 119 10.43 13.58 -8.51
N PHE A 120 9.45 12.93 -7.84
CA PHE A 120 9.69 11.70 -7.08
C PHE A 120 10.40 10.62 -7.89
N LEU A 121 9.87 10.28 -9.08
CA LEU A 121 10.47 9.26 -9.94
C LEU A 121 11.87 9.63 -10.46
N LYS A 122 12.21 10.93 -10.52
CA LYS A 122 13.52 11.40 -10.98
C LYS A 122 14.58 11.33 -9.89
N LYS A 123 14.17 11.51 -8.63
CA LYS A 123 15.06 11.62 -7.47
C LYS A 123 15.05 10.40 -6.55
N TYR A 124 14.06 9.52 -6.69
CA TYR A 124 14.00 8.31 -5.89
C TYR A 124 15.03 7.32 -6.41
N GLU A 125 15.94 6.94 -5.52
CA GLU A 125 17.02 6.03 -5.81
C GLU A 125 16.95 4.85 -4.86
N ILE A 126 17.45 3.72 -5.33
CA ILE A 126 17.64 2.56 -4.50
C ILE A 126 18.95 1.89 -4.90
N ASP A 127 19.77 1.60 -3.90
CA ASP A 127 21.00 0.85 -4.08
C ASP A 127 20.75 -0.60 -3.64
N ASP A 128 20.69 -1.49 -4.62
CA ASP A 128 20.56 -2.92 -4.36
C ASP A 128 21.15 -3.77 -5.47
N GLU A 129 21.88 -4.79 -5.03
CA GLU A 129 22.63 -5.71 -5.87
C GLU A 129 21.72 -6.53 -6.81
N LYS A 130 20.49 -6.88 -6.39
CA LYS A 130 19.59 -7.75 -7.17
C LYS A 130 18.95 -7.01 -8.34
N PHE A 131 18.60 -5.74 -8.16
CA PHE A 131 17.86 -4.98 -9.17
C PHE A 131 18.74 -4.01 -9.96
N GLY A 132 19.94 -3.73 -9.47
CA GLY A 132 20.85 -2.77 -10.07
C GLY A 132 20.24 -1.37 -10.14
N LYS A 133 20.85 -0.50 -10.95
CA LYS A 133 20.30 0.84 -11.20
C LYS A 133 19.07 0.75 -12.11
N LEU A 134 17.89 0.67 -11.49
CA LEU A 134 16.61 0.79 -12.19
C LEU A 134 16.24 2.25 -12.42
N LYS A 135 15.84 2.58 -13.64
CA LYS A 135 15.16 3.85 -13.92
C LYS A 135 13.68 3.71 -13.58
N PHE A 136 13.20 4.51 -12.63
CA PHE A 136 11.78 4.56 -12.29
C PHE A 136 11.02 5.49 -13.23
N THR A 137 10.00 4.96 -13.89
CA THR A 137 9.25 5.70 -14.93
C THR A 137 7.75 5.75 -14.65
N LYS A 138 7.27 4.96 -13.68
CA LYS A 138 5.84 4.77 -13.44
C LYS A 138 5.49 4.74 -11.95
N ARG A 139 4.32 5.30 -11.61
CA ARG A 139 3.70 5.20 -10.29
C ARG A 139 2.46 4.31 -10.32
N MET A 140 2.34 3.45 -9.31
CA MET A 140 1.14 2.67 -9.04
C MET A 140 0.59 3.03 -7.67
N ILE A 141 -0.71 3.29 -7.60
CA ILE A 141 -1.44 3.28 -6.34
C ILE A 141 -2.32 2.03 -6.30
N ILE A 142 -2.16 1.26 -5.23
CA ILE A 142 -3.00 0.13 -4.87
C ILE A 142 -3.89 0.59 -3.72
N TRP A 143 -5.19 0.67 -3.97
CA TRP A 143 -6.16 1.18 -3.01
C TRP A 143 -7.20 0.12 -2.67
N TRP A 144 -7.90 0.27 -1.54
CA TRP A 144 -8.98 -0.65 -1.20
C TRP A 144 -10.03 -0.77 -2.31
N ASP A 145 -10.59 0.36 -2.75
CA ASP A 145 -11.48 0.42 -3.91
C ASP A 145 -11.49 1.81 -4.57
N TYR A 146 -12.02 1.91 -5.78
CA TYR A 146 -12.28 3.17 -6.48
C TYR A 146 -13.63 3.13 -7.21
N LYS A 147 -14.25 4.29 -7.43
CA LYS A 147 -15.44 4.42 -8.27
C LYS A 147 -15.06 4.23 -9.74
N LYS A 148 -15.65 3.23 -10.41
CA LYS A 148 -15.17 2.74 -11.72
C LYS A 148 -15.13 3.83 -12.79
N ASN A 149 -16.14 4.72 -12.81
CA ASN A 149 -16.24 5.81 -13.77
C ASN A 149 -15.21 6.93 -13.55
N ASP A 150 -14.51 6.93 -12.41
CA ASP A 150 -13.57 7.98 -12.04
C ASP A 150 -12.11 7.58 -12.28
N LYS A 151 -11.82 6.34 -12.70
CA LYS A 151 -10.47 5.76 -12.68
C LYS A 151 -9.43 6.62 -13.40
N GLU A 152 -9.69 6.99 -14.66
CA GLU A 152 -8.73 7.75 -15.47
C GLU A 152 -8.59 9.20 -14.97
N THR A 153 -9.69 9.82 -14.54
CA THR A 153 -9.67 11.16 -13.94
C THR A 153 -8.87 11.20 -12.64
N ILE A 154 -9.03 10.19 -11.77
CA ILE A 154 -8.24 10.04 -10.54
C ILE A 154 -6.76 9.87 -10.87
N LYS A 155 -6.43 9.02 -11.86
CA LYS A 155 -5.05 8.80 -12.29
C LYS A 155 -4.38 10.10 -12.74
N HIS A 156 -5.07 10.85 -13.61
CA HIS A 156 -4.59 12.14 -14.09
C HIS A 156 -4.41 13.14 -12.92
N LYS A 157 -5.44 13.28 -12.06
CA LYS A 157 -5.38 14.21 -10.93
C LYS A 157 -4.28 13.85 -9.94
N LEU A 158 -4.01 12.56 -9.69
CA LEU A 158 -2.94 12.12 -8.79
C LEU A 158 -1.58 11.96 -9.46
N ASN A 159 -1.44 12.19 -10.77
CA ASN A 159 -0.20 11.98 -11.52
C ASN A 159 0.38 10.56 -11.37
N ILE A 160 -0.48 9.55 -11.54
CA ILE A 160 -0.14 8.13 -11.45
C ILE A 160 -0.49 7.38 -12.74
N ASP A 161 0.26 6.33 -13.04
CA ASP A 161 0.10 5.53 -14.25
C ASP A 161 -0.85 4.34 -14.05
N TYR A 162 -0.90 3.81 -12.82
CA TYR A 162 -1.71 2.65 -12.46
C TYR A 162 -2.52 2.91 -11.20
N LEU A 163 -3.83 2.63 -11.29
CA LEU A 163 -4.73 2.58 -10.15
C LEU A 163 -5.35 1.18 -10.07
N VAL A 164 -5.09 0.49 -8.96
CA VAL A 164 -5.49 -0.91 -8.74
C VAL A 164 -6.39 -0.98 -7.49
N SER A 165 -7.52 -1.67 -7.60
CA SER A 165 -8.45 -1.94 -6.50
C SER A 165 -8.15 -3.30 -5.88
N ILE A 166 -7.85 -3.33 -4.58
CA ILE A 166 -7.72 -4.59 -3.83
C ILE A 166 -9.03 -5.37 -3.93
N LYS A 167 -10.16 -4.69 -3.75
CA LYS A 167 -11.48 -5.33 -3.78
C LYS A 167 -11.84 -5.90 -5.15
N LYS A 168 -11.65 -5.13 -6.22
CA LYS A 168 -12.15 -5.48 -7.57
C LYS A 168 -11.13 -6.14 -8.47
N ASP A 169 -9.87 -5.69 -8.43
CA ASP A 169 -8.85 -6.15 -9.37
C ASP A 169 -8.03 -7.33 -8.81
N ILE A 170 -7.93 -7.43 -7.48
CA ILE A 170 -7.13 -8.45 -6.77
C ILE A 170 -8.03 -9.56 -6.21
N LEU A 171 -8.89 -9.26 -5.23
CA LEU A 171 -9.66 -10.28 -4.50
C LEU A 171 -10.72 -10.97 -5.37
N GLN A 172 -11.34 -10.26 -6.32
CA GLN A 172 -12.34 -10.86 -7.22
C GLN A 172 -11.74 -11.71 -8.35
N ASN A 173 -10.42 -11.66 -8.56
CA ASN A 173 -9.76 -12.31 -9.69
C ASN A 173 -9.64 -13.85 -9.53
N LYS A 174 -10.15 -14.43 -8.43
CA LYS A 174 -10.11 -15.88 -8.13
C LYS A 174 -8.73 -16.55 -8.33
N SER A 175 -7.65 -15.79 -8.22
CA SER A 175 -6.29 -16.28 -8.45
C SER A 175 -5.93 -17.35 -7.42
N GLU A 176 -5.27 -18.41 -7.87
CA GLU A 176 -4.90 -19.54 -7.01
C GLU A 176 -3.85 -19.14 -5.97
N LYS A 177 -2.88 -18.29 -6.34
CA LYS A 177 -1.91 -17.74 -5.39
C LYS A 177 -2.58 -16.92 -4.30
N ILE A 178 -3.60 -16.12 -4.65
CA ILE A 178 -4.38 -15.36 -3.66
C ILE A 178 -5.16 -16.29 -2.74
N LYS A 179 -5.83 -17.33 -3.28
CA LYS A 179 -6.54 -18.32 -2.46
C LYS A 179 -5.62 -19.00 -1.46
N ILE A 180 -4.42 -19.41 -1.87
CA ILE A 180 -3.42 -20.00 -0.98
C ILE A 180 -3.08 -19.05 0.18
N VAL A 181 -2.93 -17.75 -0.09
CA VAL A 181 -2.68 -16.75 0.97
C VAL A 181 -3.88 -16.65 1.91
N VAL A 182 -5.10 -16.59 1.38
CA VAL A 182 -6.35 -16.53 2.17
C VAL A 182 -6.47 -17.74 3.09
N GLU A 183 -6.30 -18.95 2.56
CA GLU A 183 -6.43 -20.19 3.35
C GLU A 183 -5.36 -20.30 4.43
N LYS A 184 -4.12 -19.88 4.17
CA LYS A 184 -3.06 -19.82 5.19
C LYS A 184 -3.45 -18.92 6.36
N TYR A 185 -3.94 -17.72 6.07
CA TYR A 185 -4.35 -16.78 7.11
C TYR A 185 -5.57 -17.25 7.89
N LYS A 186 -6.52 -17.91 7.21
CA LYS A 186 -7.66 -18.55 7.86
C LYS A 186 -7.19 -19.60 8.87
N LYS A 187 -6.32 -20.52 8.43
CA LYS A 187 -5.74 -21.55 9.30
C LYS A 187 -5.01 -20.95 10.51
N TRP A 188 -4.13 -19.97 10.29
CA TRP A 188 -3.41 -19.31 11.39
C TRP A 188 -4.33 -18.60 12.37
N SER A 189 -5.44 -18.03 11.88
CA SER A 189 -6.44 -17.42 12.76
C SER A 189 -7.14 -18.48 13.61
N GLU A 190 -7.52 -19.61 13.01
CA GLU A 190 -8.12 -20.75 13.74
C GLU A 190 -7.15 -21.31 14.79
N ASP A 191 -5.88 -21.52 14.44
CA ASP A 191 -4.84 -22.01 15.35
C ASP A 191 -4.59 -21.03 16.51
N LEU A 192 -4.59 -19.71 16.23
CA LEU A 192 -4.47 -18.66 17.25
C LEU A 192 -5.64 -18.72 18.24
N PHE A 193 -6.89 -18.72 17.75
CA PHE A 193 -8.06 -18.75 18.64
C PHE A 193 -8.16 -20.05 19.43
N ARG A 194 -7.79 -21.20 18.83
CA ARG A 194 -7.70 -22.47 19.55
C ARG A 194 -6.64 -22.49 20.64
N SER A 195 -5.58 -21.71 20.50
CA SER A 195 -4.51 -21.64 21.51
C SER A 195 -4.83 -20.67 22.65
N LEU A 196 -5.83 -19.80 22.48
CA LEU A 196 -6.26 -18.80 23.46
C LEU A 196 -7.48 -19.24 24.29
N LEU A 197 -8.19 -20.29 23.85
CA LEU A 197 -9.40 -20.86 24.46
C LEU A 197 -9.09 -22.25 25.03
#